data_AF-A0A1F3T2Q0-F1
#
_entry.id   AF-A0A1F3T2Q0-F1
#
_cell.length_a   1.000
_cell.length_b   1.000
_cell.length_c   1.000
_cell.angle_alpha   90.00
_cell.angle_beta   90.00
_cell.angle_gamma   90.00
#
_symmetry.space_group_name_H-M   'P 1'
#
loop_
_entity.id
_entity.type
_entity.pdbx_description
1 polymer ?
#
loop_
_entity_poly.entity_id
_entity_poly.type
_entity_poly.pdbx_seq_one_letter_code
_entity_poly.pdbx_strand_id
1 'polypeptide(L)'
;MNRSIMRYRWLAPLGVLAVLTVTAGCKKDSQQLIERVNFSISENLETVHVSLLFKNNVQTNIGGAFDLKDYGTLFINPFTSAKPFEIGMDLNVGVLVDPDYAQITPTDTLPNGIPLGLGYSLAEIRSPDPISESFDLYGYVDVTQGRWLGVAAMFKFIDDKSFPQGLTISQGFEPNAEGKPAVIASVFGPTLDGTGAIKRNGGIALLANVRQLIDKARETPAHGGTLYPELGVVLSGPAAKKYRKPAKLNKLQRNLIRSFNTHQ
;
A
#
# COMPACT_ATOMS: atom_id res chain seq x y z
N MET A 1 78.07 7.23 -9.48
CA MET A 1 77.45 7.81 -10.68
C MET A 1 76.53 6.78 -11.32
N ASN A 2 75.26 7.15 -11.44
CA ASN A 2 74.31 6.79 -12.48
C ASN A 2 73.71 5.37 -12.62
N ARG A 3 72.37 5.42 -12.67
CA ARG A 3 71.38 4.55 -13.36
C ARG A 3 70.89 3.30 -12.64
N SER A 4 69.66 3.39 -12.13
CA SER A 4 68.76 2.25 -12.00
C SER A 4 67.33 2.63 -12.43
N ILE A 5 67.04 2.24 -13.67
CA ILE A 5 65.87 1.49 -14.14
C ILE A 5 64.48 2.10 -13.87
N MET A 6 63.91 2.62 -14.97
CA MET A 6 62.50 2.97 -15.17
C MET A 6 61.56 1.80 -14.83
N ARG A 7 60.54 2.06 -14.02
CA ARG A 7 59.35 1.21 -13.90
C ARG A 7 58.24 1.79 -14.78
N TYR A 8 57.86 1.06 -15.82
CA TYR A 8 56.65 1.31 -16.61
C TYR A 8 55.40 1.06 -15.73
N ARG A 9 54.66 2.12 -15.39
CA ARG A 9 53.29 2.02 -14.86
C ARG A 9 52.33 2.01 -16.04
N TRP A 10 51.64 0.90 -16.23
CA TRP A 10 50.46 0.80 -17.08
C TRP A 10 49.33 1.63 -16.46
N LEU A 11 48.96 2.73 -17.11
CA LEU A 11 47.71 3.44 -16.83
C LEU A 11 46.67 2.94 -17.84
N ALA A 12 45.72 2.14 -17.34
CA ALA A 12 44.51 1.81 -18.07
C ALA A 12 43.68 3.09 -18.30
N PRO A 13 43.18 3.36 -19.51
CA PRO A 13 42.33 4.51 -19.74
C PRO A 13 40.96 4.30 -19.05
N LEU A 14 40.63 5.22 -18.15
CA LEU A 14 39.28 5.45 -17.61
C LEU A 14 38.34 5.83 -18.76
N GLY A 15 37.70 4.83 -19.36
CA GLY A 15 36.54 5.02 -20.22
C GLY A 15 35.33 5.33 -19.34
N VAL A 16 35.14 6.61 -19.00
CA VAL A 16 33.89 7.11 -18.41
C VAL A 16 32.81 6.99 -19.48
N LEU A 17 32.03 5.92 -19.38
CA LEU A 17 30.82 5.72 -20.15
C LEU A 17 29.82 6.82 -19.71
N ALA A 18 29.73 7.87 -20.51
CA ALA A 18 28.69 8.89 -20.36
C ALA A 18 27.33 8.23 -20.56
N VAL A 19 26.66 7.89 -19.46
CA VAL A 19 25.26 7.49 -19.47
C VAL A 19 24.46 8.73 -19.88
N LEU A 20 24.03 8.74 -21.14
CA LEU A 20 23.01 9.63 -21.67
C LEU A 20 21.76 9.56 -20.76
N THR A 21 21.64 10.49 -19.83
CA THR A 21 20.39 10.77 -19.13
C THR A 21 19.44 11.40 -20.14
N VAL A 22 18.66 10.56 -20.81
CA VAL A 22 17.45 10.99 -21.52
C VAL A 22 16.40 11.33 -20.45
N THR A 23 16.60 12.45 -19.75
CA THR A 23 15.59 13.10 -18.94
C THR A 23 14.93 14.17 -19.80
N ALA A 24 14.13 13.74 -20.77
CA ALA A 24 13.31 14.65 -21.57
C ALA A 24 11.95 14.00 -21.85
N GLY A 25 10.96 14.40 -21.04
CA GLY A 25 9.56 14.48 -21.40
C GLY A 25 8.77 13.17 -21.49
N CYS A 26 8.07 12.80 -20.41
CA CYS A 26 6.79 12.09 -20.49
C CYS A 26 6.06 12.08 -19.12
N LYS A 27 5.00 12.90 -19.01
CA LYS A 27 3.86 12.86 -18.07
C LYS A 27 4.04 12.01 -16.79
N LYS A 28 4.76 12.53 -15.78
CA LYS A 28 4.80 11.97 -14.42
C LYS A 28 3.42 11.90 -13.74
N ASP A 29 2.43 12.67 -14.20
CA ASP A 29 1.12 12.75 -13.54
C ASP A 29 0.11 11.65 -13.88
N SER A 30 0.33 10.86 -14.94
CA SER A 30 -0.84 10.30 -15.62
C SER A 30 -1.39 8.95 -15.13
N GLN A 31 -0.82 8.29 -14.12
CA GLN A 31 -1.19 6.88 -13.85
C GLN A 31 -0.86 6.35 -12.44
N GLN A 32 -1.32 7.02 -11.40
CA GLN A 32 -1.36 6.44 -10.05
C GLN A 32 -2.80 6.51 -9.55
N LEU A 33 -3.30 5.40 -8.99
CA LEU A 33 -4.65 5.32 -8.41
C LEU A 33 -4.69 6.05 -7.06
N ILE A 34 -3.67 5.76 -6.26
CA ILE A 34 -3.42 6.38 -4.96
C ILE A 34 -2.60 7.64 -5.23
N GLU A 35 -3.09 8.77 -4.73
CA GLU A 35 -2.42 10.06 -4.87
C GLU A 35 -1.35 10.23 -3.81
N ARG A 36 -1.72 9.96 -2.55
CA ARG A 36 -0.89 10.20 -1.37
C ARG A 36 -1.41 9.42 -0.17
N VAL A 37 -0.59 9.38 0.87
CA VAL A 37 -0.97 8.91 2.19
C VAL A 37 -1.00 10.11 3.12
N ASN A 38 -2.07 10.26 3.89
CA ASN A 38 -2.07 11.17 5.02
C ASN A 38 -1.86 10.36 6.29
N PHE A 39 -1.12 10.93 7.23
CA PHE A 39 -1.04 10.41 8.58
C PHE A 39 -1.05 11.54 9.59
N SER A 40 -1.64 11.30 10.76
CA SER A 40 -1.52 12.16 11.93
C SER A 40 -1.48 11.32 13.18
N ILE A 41 -0.74 11.80 14.18
CA ILE A 41 -0.49 11.12 15.44
C ILE A 41 -0.88 12.10 16.53
N SER A 42 -1.62 11.64 17.54
CA SER A 42 -2.00 12.52 18.64
C SER A 42 -0.78 12.99 19.42
N GLU A 43 -0.92 14.13 20.12
CA GLU A 43 0.16 14.72 20.93
C GLU A 43 0.66 13.74 22.01
N ASN A 44 -0.24 12.94 22.58
CA ASN A 44 0.09 11.90 23.56
C ASN A 44 0.61 10.60 22.94
N LEU A 45 0.73 10.52 21.60
CA LEU A 45 1.17 9.36 20.83
C LEU A 45 0.30 8.11 21.02
N GLU A 46 -0.93 8.28 21.50
CA GLU A 46 -1.85 7.18 21.74
C GLU A 46 -2.70 6.83 20.52
N THR A 47 -2.99 7.80 19.63
CA THR A 47 -3.81 7.56 18.45
C THR A 47 -3.06 7.87 17.16
N VAL A 48 -3.30 7.05 16.16
CA VAL A 48 -2.70 7.12 14.84
C VAL A 48 -3.81 7.06 13.81
N HIS A 49 -3.91 8.13 13.02
CA HIS A 49 -4.68 8.18 11.79
C HIS A 49 -3.75 7.88 10.63
N VAL A 50 -4.09 6.92 9.78
CA VAL A 50 -3.41 6.70 8.49
C VAL A 50 -4.44 6.43 7.42
N SER A 51 -4.37 7.14 6.30
CA SER A 51 -5.31 6.96 5.20
C SER A 51 -4.67 7.09 3.82
N LEU A 52 -5.17 6.28 2.89
CA LEU A 52 -4.91 6.38 1.46
C LEU A 52 -5.90 7.36 0.84
N LEU A 53 -5.38 8.41 0.21
CA LEU A 53 -6.19 9.33 -0.58
C LEU A 53 -6.03 9.01 -2.06
N PHE A 54 -7.15 8.78 -2.73
CA PHE A 54 -7.19 8.46 -4.15
C PHE A 54 -7.30 9.74 -4.98
N LYS A 55 -6.87 9.65 -6.25
CA LYS A 55 -7.03 10.78 -7.18
C LYS A 55 -8.51 11.10 -7.39
N ASN A 56 -8.82 12.37 -7.67
CA ASN A 56 -10.19 12.87 -7.93
C ASN A 56 -10.94 12.20 -9.10
N ASN A 57 -10.28 11.39 -9.91
CA ASN A 57 -10.92 10.59 -10.97
C ASN A 57 -11.47 9.25 -10.47
N VAL A 58 -11.20 8.86 -9.21
CA VAL A 58 -11.82 7.74 -8.50
C VAL A 58 -13.00 8.31 -7.70
N GLN A 59 -14.21 8.15 -8.23
CA GLN A 59 -15.46 8.77 -7.77
C GLN A 59 -16.49 7.70 -7.44
N THR A 60 -16.31 7.04 -6.29
CA THR A 60 -17.25 6.06 -5.74
C THR A 60 -18.01 6.66 -4.56
N ASN A 61 -19.28 6.27 -4.38
CA ASN A 61 -20.06 6.61 -3.19
C ASN A 61 -19.98 5.54 -2.09
N ILE A 62 -19.17 4.50 -2.29
CA ILE A 62 -18.98 3.44 -1.32
C ILE A 62 -18.33 4.03 -0.07
N GLY A 63 -18.96 3.79 1.06
CA GLY A 63 -18.48 4.23 2.35
C GLY A 63 -19.03 3.38 3.48
N GLY A 64 -18.32 3.41 4.60
CA GLY A 64 -18.70 2.73 5.84
C GLY A 64 -17.50 2.59 6.76
N ALA A 65 -17.76 2.04 7.93
CA ALA A 65 -16.82 1.95 9.02
C ALA A 65 -16.94 0.61 9.76
N PHE A 66 -15.86 0.20 10.40
CA PHE A 66 -15.79 -0.97 11.26
C PHE A 66 -15.03 -0.63 12.53
N ASP A 67 -15.74 -0.64 13.65
CA ASP A 67 -15.17 -0.32 14.96
C ASP A 67 -14.42 -1.52 15.54
N LEU A 68 -13.18 -1.29 15.96
CA LEU A 68 -12.28 -2.26 16.57
C LEU A 68 -12.33 -2.15 18.10
N LYS A 69 -13.43 -2.65 18.70
CA LYS A 69 -13.68 -2.52 20.15
C LYS A 69 -13.43 -1.07 20.61
N ASP A 70 -12.58 -0.89 21.63
CA ASP A 70 -12.21 0.41 22.21
C ASP A 70 -10.97 1.03 21.53
N TYR A 71 -10.47 0.43 20.44
CA TYR A 71 -9.23 0.83 19.80
C TYR A 71 -9.42 1.74 18.59
N GLY A 72 -10.65 2.10 18.25
CA GLY A 72 -10.95 3.01 17.13
C GLY A 72 -11.55 2.29 15.94
N THR A 73 -11.32 2.79 14.72
CA THR A 73 -12.18 2.47 13.57
C THR A 73 -11.37 2.30 12.28
N LEU A 74 -11.74 1.32 11.48
CA LEU A 74 -11.34 1.21 10.07
C LEU A 74 -12.43 1.86 9.22
N PHE A 75 -12.07 2.60 8.17
CA PHE A 75 -13.07 3.34 7.41
C PHE A 75 -12.82 3.38 5.90
N ILE A 76 -13.91 3.58 5.18
CA ILE A 76 -13.96 4.00 3.79
C ILE A 76 -14.80 5.27 3.74
N ASN A 77 -14.22 6.39 3.31
CA ASN A 77 -14.96 7.61 3.04
C ASN A 77 -15.23 7.74 1.55
N PRO A 78 -16.49 7.97 1.15
CA PRO A 78 -16.84 8.11 -0.26
C PRO A 78 -16.25 9.39 -0.84
N PHE A 79 -16.11 9.42 -2.17
CA PHE A 79 -15.75 10.64 -2.88
C PHE A 79 -16.87 11.69 -2.76
N THR A 80 -16.48 12.95 -2.57
CA THR A 80 -17.35 14.11 -2.66
C THR A 80 -16.65 15.23 -3.46
N SER A 81 -17.38 16.28 -3.82
CA SER A 81 -16.75 17.46 -4.45
C SER A 81 -15.69 18.15 -3.57
N ALA A 82 -15.74 17.93 -2.25
CA ALA A 82 -14.83 18.54 -1.28
C ALA A 82 -13.72 17.61 -0.79
N LYS A 83 -13.90 16.28 -0.88
CA LYS A 83 -12.97 15.28 -0.34
C LYS A 83 -12.77 14.12 -1.33
N PRO A 84 -11.53 13.68 -1.58
CA PRO A 84 -11.27 12.52 -2.41
C PRO A 84 -11.81 11.24 -1.75
N PHE A 85 -11.96 10.18 -2.54
CA PHE A 85 -12.17 8.83 -2.01
C PHE A 85 -11.00 8.45 -1.10
N GLU A 86 -11.31 7.82 0.03
CA GLU A 86 -10.33 7.58 1.10
C GLU A 86 -10.58 6.22 1.77
N ILE A 87 -9.50 5.51 2.08
CA ILE A 87 -9.52 4.27 2.87
C ILE A 87 -8.47 4.39 3.95
N GLY A 88 -8.83 4.16 5.20
CA GLY A 88 -7.90 4.36 6.29
C GLY A 88 -8.31 3.73 7.59
N MET A 89 -7.59 4.13 8.63
CA MET A 89 -7.78 3.66 9.99
C MET A 89 -7.46 4.80 10.96
N ASP A 90 -8.26 4.87 12.03
CA ASP A 90 -8.11 5.74 13.18
C ASP A 90 -7.96 4.85 14.41
N LEU A 91 -6.73 4.57 14.83
CA LEU A 91 -6.46 3.52 15.82
C LEU A 91 -5.69 4.03 17.03
N ASN A 92 -6.08 3.53 18.21
CA ASN A 92 -5.30 3.62 19.42
C ASN A 92 -4.16 2.58 19.40
N VAL A 93 -2.93 2.99 19.68
CA VAL A 93 -1.74 2.12 19.69
C VAL A 93 -1.80 1.03 20.76
N GLY A 94 -2.67 1.17 21.76
CA GLY A 94 -3.00 0.15 22.75
C GLY A 94 -3.47 -1.17 22.11
N VAL A 95 -3.97 -1.13 20.88
CA VAL A 95 -4.34 -2.32 20.08
C VAL A 95 -3.15 -3.28 19.92
N LEU A 96 -1.92 -2.76 19.89
CA LEU A 96 -0.70 -3.54 19.68
C LEU A 96 -0.32 -4.41 20.89
N VAL A 97 -0.90 -4.12 22.06
CA VAL A 97 -0.60 -4.82 23.33
C VAL A 97 -1.83 -5.50 23.94
N ASP A 98 -2.95 -5.54 23.22
CA ASP A 98 -4.17 -6.22 23.68
C ASP A 98 -3.96 -7.74 23.68
N PRO A 99 -4.08 -8.42 24.84
CA PRO A 99 -3.97 -9.88 24.92
C PRO A 99 -5.05 -10.61 24.13
N ASP A 100 -6.23 -10.01 23.87
CA ASP A 100 -7.28 -10.64 23.07
C ASP A 100 -6.86 -10.77 21.61
N TYR A 101 -6.12 -9.78 21.08
CA TYR A 101 -5.59 -9.85 19.72
C TYR A 101 -4.37 -10.77 19.61
N ALA A 102 -3.63 -10.99 20.71
CA ALA A 102 -2.57 -12.00 20.75
C ALA A 102 -3.11 -13.44 20.59
N GLN A 103 -4.40 -13.66 20.85
CA GLN A 103 -5.06 -14.97 20.69
C GLN A 103 -5.62 -15.19 19.28
N ILE A 104 -5.66 -14.16 18.43
CA ILE A 104 -6.11 -14.27 17.05
C ILE A 104 -5.11 -15.11 16.25
N THR A 105 -5.63 -15.97 15.38
CA THR A 105 -4.79 -16.77 14.47
C THR A 105 -4.00 -15.83 13.54
N PRO A 106 -2.66 -15.88 13.57
CA PRO A 106 -1.84 -15.05 12.70
C PRO A 106 -2.03 -15.40 11.23
N THR A 107 -1.99 -14.40 10.35
CA THR A 107 -1.99 -14.55 8.90
C THR A 107 -0.82 -13.80 8.29
N ASP A 108 -0.18 -14.39 7.29
CA ASP A 108 0.80 -13.74 6.42
C ASP A 108 0.19 -13.30 5.08
N THR A 109 -1.14 -13.39 4.95
CA THR A 109 -1.89 -13.09 3.72
C THR A 109 -2.99 -12.03 3.92
N LEU A 110 -3.26 -11.31 2.84
CA LEU A 110 -4.44 -10.46 2.62
C LEU A 110 -5.71 -11.32 2.54
N PRO A 111 -6.92 -10.72 2.59
CA PRO A 111 -8.16 -11.50 2.68
C PRO A 111 -8.39 -12.39 1.45
N ASN A 112 -7.81 -12.06 0.29
CA ASN A 112 -7.87 -12.88 -0.91
C ASN A 112 -6.84 -14.04 -0.95
N GLY A 113 -5.93 -14.14 0.02
CA GLY A 113 -4.88 -15.15 0.15
C GLY A 113 -3.52 -14.75 -0.46
N ILE A 114 -3.34 -13.52 -0.95
CA ILE A 114 -2.04 -13.03 -1.43
C ILE A 114 -1.16 -12.63 -0.24
N PRO A 115 0.17 -12.85 -0.24
CA PRO A 115 1.04 -12.44 0.84
C PRO A 115 0.95 -10.93 1.18
N LEU A 116 0.99 -10.59 2.48
CA LEU A 116 1.00 -9.20 2.99
C LEU A 116 2.24 -8.41 2.54
N GLY A 117 3.34 -9.09 2.23
CA GLY A 117 4.59 -8.47 1.80
C GLY A 117 5.53 -8.04 2.94
N LEU A 118 5.22 -8.39 4.20
CA LEU A 118 6.05 -8.05 5.38
C LEU A 118 7.10 -9.12 5.74
N GLY A 119 6.92 -10.35 5.26
CA GLY A 119 7.81 -11.49 5.57
C GLY A 119 7.55 -12.17 6.92
N TYR A 120 6.48 -11.78 7.63
CA TYR A 120 5.97 -12.41 8.85
C TYR A 120 4.48 -12.12 9.00
N SER A 121 3.82 -12.83 9.93
CA SER A 121 2.38 -12.80 10.12
C SER A 121 1.90 -11.67 11.04
N LEU A 122 0.69 -11.20 10.80
CA LEU A 122 -0.07 -10.24 11.62
C LEU A 122 -1.36 -10.90 12.14
N ALA A 123 -1.96 -10.35 13.19
CA ALA A 123 -3.32 -10.71 13.59
C ALA A 123 -4.33 -10.05 12.62
N GLU A 124 -5.23 -10.84 12.02
CA GLU A 124 -6.33 -10.32 11.20
C GLU A 124 -7.59 -10.14 12.06
N ILE A 125 -8.11 -8.93 12.09
CA ILE A 125 -9.37 -8.60 12.76
C ILE A 125 -10.42 -8.37 11.68
N ARG A 126 -11.59 -8.97 11.83
CA ARG A 126 -12.69 -8.80 10.88
C ARG A 126 -14.03 -8.88 11.60
N SER A 127 -15.03 -8.24 11.02
CA SER A 127 -16.42 -8.41 11.45
C SER A 127 -16.87 -9.86 11.21
N PRO A 128 -17.70 -10.44 12.09
CA PRO A 128 -18.33 -11.73 11.81
C PRO A 128 -19.32 -11.64 10.64
N ASP A 129 -19.92 -10.47 10.44
CA ASP A 129 -20.88 -10.18 9.37
C ASP A 129 -20.27 -9.20 8.35
N PRO A 130 -20.55 -9.34 7.04
CA PRO A 130 -20.09 -8.38 6.05
C PRO A 130 -20.59 -6.97 6.37
N ILE A 131 -19.70 -5.98 6.28
CA ILE A 131 -20.04 -4.57 6.54
C ILE A 131 -21.07 -4.05 5.54
N SER A 132 -20.96 -4.50 4.29
CA SER A 132 -21.85 -4.12 3.21
C SER A 132 -21.99 -5.25 2.20
N GLU A 133 -23.07 -5.22 1.42
CA GLU A 133 -23.17 -6.05 0.23
C GLU A 133 -22.13 -5.68 -0.84
N SER A 134 -21.57 -4.48 -0.84
CA SER A 134 -20.63 -4.05 -1.89
C SER A 134 -19.16 -4.21 -1.50
N PHE A 135 -18.87 -4.19 -0.21
CA PHE A 135 -17.51 -4.26 0.31
C PHE A 135 -17.43 -4.82 1.73
N ASP A 136 -16.22 -5.16 2.14
CA ASP A 136 -15.90 -5.63 3.48
C ASP A 136 -14.53 -5.09 3.94
N LEU A 137 -14.30 -4.99 5.25
CA LEU A 137 -13.07 -4.44 5.84
C LEU A 137 -12.39 -5.44 6.79
N TYR A 138 -11.07 -5.43 6.75
CA TYR A 138 -10.19 -6.30 7.52
C TYR A 138 -9.12 -5.42 8.17
N GLY A 139 -8.93 -5.55 9.47
CA GLY A 139 -7.85 -4.92 10.22
C GLY A 139 -6.65 -5.85 10.34
N TYR A 140 -5.45 -5.29 10.41
CA TYR A 140 -4.22 -6.03 10.64
C TYR A 140 -3.44 -5.41 11.78
N VAL A 141 -3.02 -6.22 12.74
CA VAL A 141 -2.30 -5.76 13.93
C VAL A 141 -1.06 -6.61 14.17
N ASP A 142 0.09 -5.96 14.26
CA ASP A 142 1.35 -6.59 14.63
C ASP A 142 1.49 -6.74 16.15
N VAL A 143 0.86 -7.77 16.69
CA VAL A 143 0.93 -8.11 18.12
C VAL A 143 2.30 -8.68 18.54
N THR A 144 3.16 -9.05 17.59
CA THR A 144 4.46 -9.67 17.90
C THR A 144 5.58 -8.64 18.01
N GLN A 145 5.71 -7.75 17.02
CA GLN A 145 6.76 -6.73 17.01
C GLN A 145 6.23 -5.35 17.35
N GLY A 146 4.91 -5.13 17.38
CA GLY A 146 4.29 -3.84 17.71
C GLY A 146 4.62 -2.74 16.71
N ARG A 147 4.81 -3.07 15.43
CA ARG A 147 5.28 -2.13 14.40
C ARG A 147 4.23 -1.80 13.37
N TRP A 148 3.42 -2.76 12.95
CA TRP A 148 2.49 -2.58 11.83
C TRP A 148 1.03 -2.56 12.26
N LEU A 149 0.29 -1.59 11.72
CA LEU A 149 -1.16 -1.61 11.66
C LEU A 149 -1.58 -1.65 10.19
N GLY A 150 -2.79 -2.10 9.91
CA GLY A 150 -3.28 -2.10 8.55
C GLY A 150 -4.77 -2.25 8.41
N VAL A 151 -5.24 -1.92 7.22
CA VAL A 151 -6.61 -2.11 6.76
C VAL A 151 -6.59 -2.69 5.35
N ALA A 152 -7.47 -3.64 5.07
CA ALA A 152 -7.79 -4.05 3.71
C ALA A 152 -9.29 -3.94 3.45
N ALA A 153 -9.64 -3.36 2.32
CA ALA A 153 -10.99 -3.28 1.80
C ALA A 153 -11.15 -4.24 0.62
N MET A 154 -12.10 -5.17 0.74
CA MET A 154 -12.48 -6.11 -0.31
C MET A 154 -13.69 -5.54 -1.04
N PHE A 155 -13.67 -5.50 -2.37
CA PHE A 155 -14.74 -4.91 -3.16
C PHE A 155 -15.36 -5.95 -4.09
N LYS A 156 -16.68 -6.15 -4.04
CA LYS A 156 -17.34 -7.17 -4.87
C LYS A 156 -17.17 -6.96 -6.37
N PHE A 157 -16.98 -5.72 -6.81
CA PHE A 157 -16.80 -5.39 -8.23
C PHE A 157 -15.37 -5.56 -8.73
N ILE A 158 -14.37 -5.78 -7.86
CA ILE A 158 -13.00 -6.08 -8.31
C ILE A 158 -12.91 -7.58 -8.61
N ASP A 159 -13.46 -7.93 -9.77
CA ASP A 159 -13.48 -9.26 -10.38
C ASP A 159 -12.32 -9.49 -11.38
N ASP A 160 -12.30 -10.63 -12.05
CA ASP A 160 -11.23 -11.03 -12.97
C ASP A 160 -11.26 -10.26 -14.31
N LYS A 161 -12.37 -9.57 -14.60
CA LYS A 161 -12.55 -8.70 -15.76
C LYS A 161 -11.96 -7.31 -15.53
N SER A 162 -12.15 -6.77 -14.33
CA SER A 162 -11.68 -5.46 -13.91
C SER A 162 -10.21 -5.50 -13.46
N PHE A 163 -9.80 -6.57 -12.77
CA PHE A 163 -8.45 -6.75 -12.29
C PHE A 163 -7.96 -8.21 -12.40
N PRO A 164 -6.78 -8.49 -12.98
CA PRO A 164 -6.30 -9.85 -13.19
C PRO A 164 -6.17 -10.65 -11.89
N GLN A 165 -6.60 -11.91 -11.95
CA GLN A 165 -6.45 -12.86 -10.83
C GLN A 165 -5.02 -12.87 -10.29
N GLY A 166 -4.89 -12.79 -8.97
CA GLY A 166 -3.63 -12.93 -8.24
C GLY A 166 -2.60 -11.83 -8.52
N LEU A 167 -2.89 -10.84 -9.36
CA LEU A 167 -2.02 -9.69 -9.57
C LEU A 167 -2.08 -8.79 -8.33
N THR A 168 -0.95 -8.22 -7.94
CA THR A 168 -0.91 -7.12 -6.96
C THR A 168 -0.04 -5.99 -7.50
N ILE A 169 -0.49 -4.77 -7.27
CA ILE A 169 0.23 -3.52 -7.55
C ILE A 169 0.47 -2.82 -6.22
N SER A 170 1.71 -2.79 -5.76
CA SER A 170 2.08 -2.18 -4.48
C SER A 170 2.87 -0.88 -4.68
N GLN A 171 2.69 0.06 -3.77
CA GLN A 171 3.42 1.32 -3.68
C GLN A 171 3.96 1.47 -2.26
N GLY A 172 5.24 1.81 -2.17
CA GLY A 172 5.89 2.17 -0.91
C GLY A 172 5.96 3.67 -0.74
N PHE A 173 5.75 4.16 0.48
CA PHE A 173 5.89 5.56 0.86
C PHE A 173 6.89 5.66 1.99
N GLU A 174 7.67 6.74 2.00
CA GLU A 174 8.68 7.03 3.02
C GLU A 174 9.66 5.86 3.25
N PRO A 175 10.50 5.51 2.27
CA PRO A 175 11.53 4.51 2.47
C PRO A 175 12.54 5.00 3.53
N ASN A 176 12.87 4.14 4.49
CA ASN A 176 13.94 4.39 5.45
C ASN A 176 15.33 4.21 4.81
N ALA A 177 16.40 4.33 5.60
CA ALA A 177 17.78 4.18 5.13
C ALA A 177 18.08 2.79 4.51
N GLU A 178 17.36 1.73 4.91
CA GLU A 178 17.46 0.39 4.32
C GLU A 178 16.51 0.19 3.12
N GLY A 179 15.80 1.22 2.69
CA GLY A 179 14.83 1.15 1.59
C GLY A 179 13.49 0.50 1.95
N LYS A 180 13.21 0.27 3.24
CA LYS A 180 11.93 -0.27 3.72
C LYS A 180 10.91 0.85 3.87
N PRO A 181 9.72 0.76 3.26
CA PRO A 181 8.73 1.83 3.32
C PRO A 181 8.06 1.91 4.70
N ALA A 182 7.71 3.13 5.14
CA ALA A 182 6.85 3.33 6.30
C ALA A 182 5.41 2.89 6.01
N VAL A 183 4.97 3.01 4.76
CA VAL A 183 3.61 2.64 4.35
C VAL A 183 3.65 1.83 3.06
N ILE A 184 2.91 0.73 3.02
CA ILE A 184 2.69 -0.10 1.84
C ILE A 184 1.21 -0.01 1.48
N ALA A 185 0.93 0.52 0.30
CA ALA A 185 -0.41 0.51 -0.25
C ALA A 185 -0.48 -0.45 -1.44
N SER A 186 -1.45 -1.34 -1.46
CA SER A 186 -1.57 -2.38 -2.48
C SER A 186 -2.97 -2.42 -3.07
N VAL A 187 -3.05 -2.57 -4.38
CA VAL A 187 -4.28 -2.98 -5.08
C VAL A 187 -4.08 -4.40 -5.55
N PHE A 188 -5.01 -5.29 -5.21
CA PHE A 188 -4.88 -6.71 -5.49
C PHE A 188 -6.11 -7.28 -6.19
N GLY A 189 -5.88 -8.25 -7.06
CA GLY A 189 -6.92 -8.92 -7.83
C GLY A 189 -7.64 -10.02 -7.07
N PRO A 190 -8.69 -10.60 -7.67
CA PRO A 190 -9.42 -11.70 -7.07
C PRO A 190 -8.60 -13.00 -7.08
N THR A 191 -9.14 -13.99 -6.37
CA THR A 191 -8.72 -15.37 -6.44
C THR A 191 -9.87 -16.20 -7.00
N LEU A 192 -9.57 -17.07 -7.97
CA LEU A 192 -10.54 -17.99 -8.57
C LEU A 192 -10.43 -19.38 -7.94
N ASP A 193 -11.53 -20.13 -7.95
CA ASP A 193 -11.53 -21.56 -7.58
C ASP A 193 -11.10 -22.45 -8.75
N GLY A 194 -11.13 -23.78 -8.55
CA GLY A 194 -10.76 -24.76 -9.58
C GLY A 194 -11.68 -24.78 -10.80
N THR A 195 -12.86 -24.14 -10.73
CA THR A 195 -13.82 -24.00 -11.84
C THR A 195 -13.65 -22.70 -12.61
N GLY A 196 -12.82 -21.78 -12.12
CA GLY A 196 -12.66 -20.43 -12.66
C GLY A 196 -13.68 -19.42 -12.11
N ALA A 197 -14.54 -19.82 -11.17
CA ALA A 197 -15.43 -18.89 -10.49
C ALA A 197 -14.67 -18.08 -9.43
N ILE A 198 -15.16 -16.88 -9.12
CA ILE A 198 -14.55 -16.01 -8.11
C ILE A 198 -14.74 -16.64 -6.73
N LYS A 199 -13.62 -17.07 -6.12
CA LYS A 199 -13.59 -17.56 -4.74
C LYS A 199 -13.52 -16.41 -3.74
N ARG A 200 -12.70 -15.41 -4.04
CA ARG A 200 -12.52 -14.18 -3.24
C ARG A 200 -12.29 -13.00 -4.16
N ASN A 201 -12.91 -11.86 -3.86
CA ASN A 201 -12.77 -10.65 -4.67
C ASN A 201 -11.36 -10.03 -4.54
N GLY A 202 -11.08 -9.05 -5.40
CA GLY A 202 -9.95 -8.16 -5.22
C GLY A 202 -10.24 -7.03 -4.23
N GLY A 203 -9.23 -6.20 -4.00
CA GLY A 203 -9.30 -5.19 -2.96
C GLY A 203 -8.14 -4.20 -2.95
N ILE A 204 -8.16 -3.37 -1.92
CA ILE A 204 -7.12 -2.40 -1.60
C ILE A 204 -6.64 -2.68 -0.19
N ALA A 205 -5.33 -2.63 0.05
CA ALA A 205 -4.74 -2.72 1.37
C ALA A 205 -3.82 -1.54 1.66
N LEU A 206 -3.79 -1.14 2.92
CA LEU A 206 -2.89 -0.18 3.53
C LEU A 206 -2.23 -0.87 4.73
N LEU A 207 -0.91 -0.97 4.74
CA LEU A 207 -0.11 -1.39 5.89
C LEU A 207 0.80 -0.21 6.28
N ALA A 208 0.81 0.16 7.54
CA ALA A 208 1.59 1.28 8.07
C ALA A 208 2.48 0.83 9.22
N ASN A 209 3.78 1.08 9.11
CA ASN A 209 4.74 0.96 10.18
C ASN A 209 4.59 2.15 11.13
N VAL A 210 3.69 2.00 12.11
CA VAL A 210 3.33 3.08 13.02
C VAL A 210 4.51 3.57 13.86
N ARG A 211 5.48 2.71 14.18
CA ARG A 211 6.69 3.16 14.88
C ARG A 211 7.49 4.15 14.04
N GLN A 212 7.72 3.83 12.77
CA GLN A 212 8.43 4.73 11.86
C GLN A 212 7.67 6.04 11.64
N LEU A 213 6.32 5.99 11.58
CA LEU A 213 5.50 7.20 11.48
C LEU A 213 5.54 8.04 12.76
N ILE A 214 5.54 7.42 13.94
CA ILE A 214 5.73 8.09 15.23
C ILE A 214 7.10 8.77 15.29
N ASP A 215 8.16 8.06 14.90
CA ASP A 215 9.51 8.62 14.88
C ASP A 215 9.58 9.83 13.93
N LYS A 216 8.99 9.73 12.73
CA LYS A 216 8.87 10.86 11.81
C LYS A 216 8.04 12.02 12.38
N ALA A 217 6.95 11.75 13.09
CA ALA A 217 6.10 12.77 13.70
C ALA A 217 6.76 13.47 14.90
N ARG A 218 7.76 12.86 15.53
CA ARG A 218 8.58 13.50 16.57
C ARG A 218 9.58 14.49 15.99
N GLU A 219 9.98 14.27 14.75
CA GLU A 219 10.89 15.15 14.01
C GLU A 219 10.16 16.34 13.37
N THR A 220 8.82 16.30 13.28
CA THR A 220 8.00 17.36 12.66
C THR A 220 7.07 18.04 13.68
N PRO A 221 6.99 19.40 13.71
CA PRO A 221 6.13 20.12 14.66
C PRO A 221 4.62 19.85 14.51
N ALA A 222 4.19 19.30 13.37
CA ALA A 222 2.79 19.12 13.02
C ALA A 222 2.20 17.76 13.46
N HIS A 223 3.00 16.88 14.09
CA HIS A 223 2.60 15.53 14.49
C HIS A 223 1.87 14.72 13.40
N GLY A 224 2.23 14.97 12.14
CA GLY A 224 1.55 14.41 10.99
C GLY A 224 2.15 14.89 9.68
N GLY A 225 1.64 14.38 8.57
CA GLY A 225 2.11 14.78 7.26
C GLY A 225 1.42 14.07 6.10
N THR A 226 1.81 14.50 4.91
CA THR A 226 1.41 13.89 3.66
C THR A 226 2.63 13.22 3.03
N LEU A 227 2.50 11.94 2.72
CA LEU A 227 3.53 11.15 2.04
C LEU A 227 3.12 10.96 0.59
N TYR A 228 4.04 11.22 -0.32
CA TYR A 228 3.87 10.99 -1.74
C TYR A 228 4.60 9.71 -2.15
N PRO A 229 4.16 9.02 -3.22
CA PRO A 229 4.82 7.81 -3.68
C PRO A 229 6.21 8.16 -4.23
N GLU A 230 7.26 7.74 -3.53
CA GLU A 230 8.66 7.99 -3.93
C GLU A 230 9.21 6.89 -4.84
N LEU A 231 8.66 5.68 -4.71
CA LEU A 231 9.08 4.51 -5.45
C LEU A 231 8.14 4.21 -6.61
N GLY A 232 8.69 3.57 -7.64
CA GLY A 232 7.88 2.95 -8.69
C GLY A 232 6.97 1.87 -8.10
N VAL A 233 5.90 1.56 -8.82
CA VAL A 233 5.00 0.45 -8.45
C VAL A 233 5.71 -0.89 -8.54
N VAL A 234 5.50 -1.75 -7.54
CA VAL A 234 5.94 -3.14 -7.53
C VAL A 234 4.78 -4.02 -8.01
N LEU A 235 5.04 -4.86 -9.00
CA LEU A 235 4.07 -5.82 -9.53
C LEU A 235 4.43 -7.23 -9.08
N SER A 236 3.49 -7.94 -8.46
CA SER A 236 3.65 -9.34 -8.05
C SER A 236 2.48 -10.21 -8.52
N GLY A 237 2.70 -11.53 -8.51
CA GLY A 237 1.71 -12.53 -8.93
C GLY A 237 1.84 -13.02 -10.38
N PRO A 238 1.01 -14.01 -10.79
CA PRO A 238 1.16 -14.72 -12.06
C PRO A 238 1.09 -13.80 -13.29
N ALA A 239 0.28 -12.75 -13.22
CA ALA A 239 0.10 -11.81 -14.32
C ALA A 239 1.14 -10.69 -14.36
N ALA A 240 2.02 -10.54 -13.36
CA ALA A 240 2.90 -9.37 -13.21
C ALA A 240 3.73 -9.08 -14.46
N LYS A 241 4.33 -10.11 -15.09
CA LYS A 241 5.17 -9.97 -16.30
C LYS A 241 4.43 -9.28 -17.44
N LYS A 242 3.14 -9.54 -17.62
CA LYS A 242 2.29 -8.94 -18.67
C LYS A 242 2.07 -7.44 -18.44
N TYR A 243 1.96 -7.02 -17.18
CA TYR A 243 1.64 -5.65 -16.79
C TYR A 243 2.86 -4.77 -16.52
N ARG A 244 4.10 -5.31 -16.61
CA ARG A 244 5.33 -4.50 -16.59
C ARG A 244 5.42 -3.48 -17.73
N LYS A 245 4.68 -3.68 -18.83
CA LYS A 245 4.60 -2.72 -19.93
C LYS A 245 3.70 -1.53 -19.52
N PRO A 246 4.19 -0.27 -19.55
CA PRO A 246 3.41 0.89 -19.10
C PRO A 246 2.01 0.96 -19.74
N ALA A 247 1.89 0.80 -21.06
CA ALA A 247 0.59 0.83 -21.73
C ALA A 247 -0.43 -0.20 -21.20
N LYS A 248 0.01 -1.38 -20.76
CA LYS A 248 -0.86 -2.41 -20.20
C LYS A 248 -1.28 -2.06 -18.78
N LEU A 249 -0.34 -1.56 -17.97
CA LEU A 249 -0.63 -1.07 -16.62
C LEU A 249 -1.61 0.10 -16.64
N ASN A 250 -1.42 1.04 -17.57
CA ASN A 250 -2.28 2.19 -17.74
C ASN A 250 -3.70 1.80 -18.18
N LYS A 251 -3.81 0.78 -19.03
CA LYS A 251 -5.12 0.21 -19.38
C LYS A 251 -5.79 -0.42 -18.17
N LEU A 252 -5.04 -1.17 -17.36
CA LEU A 252 -5.53 -1.80 -16.14
C LEU A 252 -6.05 -0.76 -15.14
N GLN A 253 -5.25 0.27 -14.83
CA GLN A 253 -5.67 1.32 -13.90
C GLN A 253 -6.92 2.07 -14.39
N ARG A 254 -7.03 2.37 -15.69
CA ARG A 254 -8.25 2.98 -16.24
C ARG A 254 -9.48 2.09 -16.12
N ASN A 255 -9.33 0.78 -16.31
CA ASN A 255 -10.41 -0.17 -16.11
C ASN A 255 -10.84 -0.22 -14.63
N LEU A 256 -9.88 -0.18 -13.71
CA LEU A 256 -10.17 -0.15 -12.29
C LEU A 256 -10.88 1.15 -11.89
N ILE A 257 -10.38 2.31 -12.32
CA ILE A 257 -11.03 3.62 -12.10
C ILE A 257 -12.47 3.58 -12.62
N ARG A 258 -12.67 3.06 -13.83
CA ARG A 258 -14.02 2.91 -14.38
C ARG A 258 -14.90 2.05 -13.47
N SER A 259 -14.37 0.95 -12.95
CA SER A 259 -15.11 0.05 -12.06
C SER A 259 -15.50 0.73 -10.75
N PHE A 260 -14.62 1.53 -10.15
CA PHE A 260 -14.97 2.37 -8.99
C PHE A 260 -16.08 3.38 -9.33
N ASN A 261 -16.01 4.02 -10.50
CA ASN A 261 -16.94 5.08 -10.88
C ASN A 261 -18.32 4.57 -11.32
N THR A 262 -18.46 3.29 -11.65
CA THR A 262 -19.76 2.70 -12.03
C THR A 262 -20.54 2.13 -10.85
N HIS A 263 -19.90 1.95 -9.70
CA HIS A 263 -20.55 1.46 -8.48
C HIS A 263 -20.80 2.64 -7.53
N GLN A 264 -21.65 3.55 -8.02
CA GLN A 264 -22.33 4.62 -7.26
C GLN A 264 -23.72 4.16 -6.81
#